data_AF-A0A0R3RB76-F1
#
_entry.id   AF-A0A0R3RB76-F1
#
_cell.length_a   1.000
_cell.length_b   1.000
_cell.length_c   1.000
_cell.angle_alpha   90.00
_cell.angle_beta   90.00
_cell.angle_gamma   90.00
#
_symmetry.space_group_name_H-M   'P 1'
#
loop_
_entity.id
_entity.type
_entity.pdbx_description
1 polymer ?
#
loop_
_entity_poly.entity_id
_entity_poly.type
_entity_poly.pdbx_seq_one_letter_code
_entity_poly.pdbx_strand_id
1 'polypeptide(L)'
;MAVYLAVDSSLSMRLPVSESNEMSRRMIACQLVLKTIEKVQTLDMDRKIKLIDFSHNSKIIPCDMRSIEDAEKLLNCIDISASADLISLFLLVKMENDDETSILLVFTDACTFTPVVLTEGFKEEFDFEDSRPWMPYFLSDYDTIDSYSDALAKDLCPVPTFLLKCGFLKAYFKTLPSVDSDDWNTVIEVIGFIPVNYLANMPTIRHHFLISQLNSEDFLNLMCSSLHLEESVAICRLNKKLYGALCHIR
;
A
#
# COMPACT_ATOMS: atom_id res chain seq x y z
N MET A 1 -3.97 9.17 0.00
CA MET A 1 -3.90 7.84 -0.63
C MET A 1 -4.61 6.74 0.18
N ALA A 2 -5.65 6.13 -0.41
CA ALA A 2 -6.33 4.96 0.15
C ALA A 2 -6.15 3.73 -0.75
N VAL A 3 -6.20 2.54 -0.17
CA VAL A 3 -6.26 1.25 -0.89
C VAL A 3 -7.65 0.67 -0.68
N TYR A 4 -8.40 0.53 -1.77
CA TYR A 4 -9.71 -0.10 -1.79
C TYR A 4 -9.56 -1.57 -2.17
N LEU A 5 -9.99 -2.47 -1.30
CA LEU A 5 -9.97 -3.91 -1.51
C LEU A 5 -11.40 -4.36 -1.82
N ALA A 6 -11.70 -4.59 -3.09
CA ALA A 6 -12.99 -5.02 -3.58
C ALA A 6 -13.02 -6.55 -3.73
N VAL A 7 -13.87 -7.23 -2.96
CA VAL A 7 -13.95 -8.69 -2.94
C VAL A 7 -15.21 -9.13 -3.65
N ASP A 8 -15.05 -9.85 -4.76
CA ASP A 8 -16.15 -10.38 -5.54
C ASP A 8 -16.97 -11.36 -4.68
N SER A 9 -18.25 -11.03 -4.52
CA SER A 9 -19.22 -11.83 -3.78
C SER A 9 -20.23 -12.53 -4.69
N SER A 10 -20.00 -12.59 -6.00
CA SER A 10 -20.90 -13.24 -6.96
C SER A 10 -20.95 -14.78 -6.80
N LEU A 11 -21.95 -15.41 -7.42
CA LEU A 11 -22.15 -16.85 -7.34
C LEU A 11 -20.97 -17.67 -7.92
N SER A 12 -20.26 -17.15 -8.92
CA SER A 12 -19.12 -17.86 -9.52
C SER A 12 -17.97 -18.04 -8.53
N MET A 13 -17.86 -17.15 -7.54
CA MET A 13 -16.87 -17.23 -6.47
C MET A 13 -17.09 -18.40 -5.50
N ARG A 14 -18.25 -19.06 -5.53
CA ARG A 14 -18.51 -20.31 -4.78
C ARG A 14 -17.83 -21.53 -5.40
N LEU A 15 -17.48 -21.45 -6.68
CA LEU A 15 -16.89 -22.58 -7.38
C LEU A 15 -15.49 -22.89 -6.83
N PRO A 16 -15.06 -24.16 -6.87
CA PRO A 16 -13.71 -24.53 -6.51
C PRO A 16 -12.69 -23.90 -7.47
N VAL A 17 -11.47 -23.74 -6.98
CA VAL A 17 -10.36 -23.18 -7.78
C VAL A 17 -9.83 -24.21 -8.78
N SER A 18 -9.83 -25.49 -8.40
CA SER A 18 -9.54 -26.62 -9.28
C SER A 18 -10.39 -27.82 -8.88
N GLU A 19 -10.57 -28.79 -9.77
CA GLU A 19 -11.31 -30.04 -9.46
C GLU A 19 -10.67 -30.84 -8.31
N SER A 20 -9.38 -30.60 -8.03
CA SER A 20 -8.62 -31.22 -6.95
C SER A 20 -8.61 -30.44 -5.63
N ASN A 21 -9.12 -29.20 -5.61
CA ASN A 21 -9.03 -28.30 -4.47
C ASN A 21 -10.43 -27.95 -3.95
N GLU A 22 -10.74 -28.38 -2.73
CA GLU A 22 -12.04 -28.13 -2.08
C GLU A 22 -12.23 -26.64 -1.69
N MET A 23 -11.17 -25.84 -1.73
CA MET A 23 -11.24 -24.41 -1.44
C MET A 23 -12.00 -23.67 -2.54
N SER A 24 -13.05 -22.94 -2.14
CA SER A 24 -13.75 -22.04 -3.05
C SER A 24 -12.88 -20.84 -3.45
N ARG A 25 -13.11 -20.29 -4.65
CA ARG A 25 -12.45 -19.07 -5.12
C ARG A 25 -12.59 -17.91 -4.13
N ARG A 26 -13.77 -17.80 -3.50
CA ARG A 26 -14.02 -16.82 -2.43
C ARG A 26 -13.12 -17.01 -1.22
N MET A 27 -12.91 -18.24 -0.77
CA MET A 27 -12.02 -18.49 0.37
C MET A 27 -10.59 -18.05 0.07
N ILE A 28 -10.09 -18.34 -1.14
CA ILE A 28 -8.76 -17.88 -1.56
C ILE A 28 -8.71 -16.35 -1.66
N ALA A 29 -9.74 -15.71 -2.24
CA ALA A 29 -9.83 -14.25 -2.31
C ALA A 29 -9.81 -13.61 -0.92
N CYS A 30 -10.57 -14.13 0.05
CA CYS A 30 -10.54 -13.65 1.43
C CYS A 30 -9.15 -13.82 2.07
N GLN A 31 -8.49 -14.96 1.87
CA GLN A 31 -7.12 -15.18 2.38
C GLN A 31 -6.12 -14.19 1.78
N LEU A 32 -6.21 -13.94 0.46
CA LEU A 32 -5.37 -12.95 -0.22
C LEU A 32 -5.59 -11.54 0.32
N VAL A 33 -6.85 -11.16 0.56
CA VAL A 33 -7.18 -9.85 1.15
C VAL A 33 -6.56 -9.70 2.53
N LEU A 34 -6.72 -10.69 3.42
CA LEU A 34 -6.15 -10.66 4.76
C LEU A 34 -4.63 -10.53 4.71
N LYS A 35 -3.96 -11.33 3.89
CA LYS A 35 -2.51 -11.24 3.69
C LYS A 35 -2.08 -9.88 3.13
N THR A 36 -2.85 -9.32 2.20
CA THR A 36 -2.59 -7.99 1.63
C THR A 36 -2.70 -6.91 2.71
N ILE A 37 -3.72 -6.98 3.57
CA ILE A 37 -3.89 -6.04 4.70
C ILE A 37 -2.68 -6.10 5.63
N GLU A 38 -2.28 -7.31 6.07
CA GLU A 38 -1.13 -7.49 6.96
C GLU A 38 0.16 -6.90 6.35
N LYS A 39 0.41 -7.17 5.07
CA LYS A 39 1.63 -6.71 4.38
C LYS A 39 1.62 -5.21 4.16
N VAL A 40 0.51 -4.63 3.71
CA VAL A 40 0.37 -3.18 3.53
C VAL A 40 0.54 -2.46 4.86
N GLN A 41 -0.08 -2.94 5.94
CA GLN A 41 0.09 -2.35 7.27
C GLN A 41 1.53 -2.44 7.76
N THR A 42 2.23 -3.52 7.45
CA THR A 42 3.65 -3.67 7.83
C THR A 42 4.55 -2.68 7.07
N LEU A 43 4.23 -2.38 5.81
CA LEU A 43 5.05 -1.52 4.93
C LEU A 43 4.67 -0.03 5.00
N ASP A 44 3.40 0.27 5.25
CA ASP A 44 2.82 1.61 5.29
C ASP A 44 1.66 1.65 6.31
N MET A 45 1.99 1.77 7.60
CA MET A 45 1.02 1.78 8.71
C MET A 45 -0.03 2.89 8.61
N ASP A 46 0.30 4.00 7.95
CA ASP A 46 -0.59 5.16 7.81
C ASP A 46 -1.52 5.02 6.59
N ARG A 47 -1.32 3.99 5.75
CA ARG A 47 -2.16 3.73 4.57
C ARG A 47 -3.59 3.43 5.01
N LYS A 48 -4.54 4.23 4.51
CA LYS A 48 -5.96 3.95 4.71
C LYS A 48 -6.37 2.76 3.86
N ILE A 49 -6.90 1.71 4.47
CA ILE A 49 -7.45 0.55 3.78
C ILE A 49 -8.97 0.55 3.94
N LYS A 50 -9.70 0.43 2.83
CA LYS A 50 -11.16 0.32 2.80
C LYS A 50 -11.54 -0.99 2.12
N LEU A 51 -12.47 -1.74 2.70
CA LEU A 51 -12.98 -2.99 2.12
C LEU A 51 -14.31 -2.71 1.40
N ILE A 52 -14.50 -3.33 0.25
CA ILE A 52 -15.71 -3.22 -0.57
C ILE A 52 -16.26 -4.63 -0.78
N ASP A 53 -17.55 -4.81 -0.49
CA ASP A 53 -18.34 -5.94 -0.98
C ASP A 53 -18.64 -5.67 -2.46
N PHE A 54 -17.96 -6.39 -3.35
CA PHE A 54 -18.12 -6.24 -4.79
C PHE A 54 -19.23 -7.17 -5.29
N SER A 55 -20.39 -6.57 -5.50
CA SER A 55 -21.62 -7.22 -5.96
C SER A 55 -22.39 -6.32 -6.92
N HIS A 56 -23.56 -6.78 -7.37
CA HIS A 56 -24.55 -5.97 -8.10
C HIS A 56 -24.89 -4.65 -7.40
N ASN A 57 -24.79 -4.60 -6.06
CA ASN A 57 -24.99 -3.42 -5.24
C ASN A 57 -23.76 -3.24 -4.36
N SER A 58 -22.65 -2.87 -5.00
CA SER A 58 -21.37 -2.71 -4.33
C SER A 58 -21.45 -1.69 -3.19
N LYS A 59 -20.82 -2.01 -2.05
CA LYS A 59 -20.86 -1.14 -0.86
C LYS A 59 -19.53 -1.17 -0.11
N ILE A 60 -19.14 -0.01 0.41
CA ILE A 60 -17.99 0.10 1.32
C ILE A 60 -18.41 -0.47 2.66
N ILE A 61 -17.60 -1.38 3.18
CA ILE A 61 -17.79 -1.96 4.50
C ILE A 61 -17.14 -1.02 5.51
N PRO A 62 -17.92 -0.41 6.42
CA PRO A 62 -17.37 0.50 7.41
C PRO A 62 -16.53 -0.30 8.42
N CYS A 63 -15.21 -0.16 8.34
CA CYS A 63 -14.28 -0.85 9.22
C CYS A 63 -13.02 0.00 9.47
N ASP A 64 -12.54 -0.03 10.70
CA ASP A 64 -11.17 0.36 11.01
C ASP A 64 -10.28 -0.87 10.84
N MET A 65 -9.59 -0.94 9.70
CA MET A 65 -8.84 -2.13 9.28
C MET A 65 -7.59 -2.42 10.11
N ARG A 66 -7.32 -1.67 11.19
CA ARG A 66 -6.16 -1.87 12.09
C ARG A 66 -6.11 -3.25 12.78
N SER A 67 -7.22 -4.00 12.76
CA SER A 67 -7.33 -5.34 13.34
C SER A 67 -7.63 -6.37 12.25
N ILE A 68 -6.70 -7.31 12.04
CA ILE A 68 -6.87 -8.37 11.04
C ILE A 68 -8.03 -9.32 11.39
N GLU A 69 -8.27 -9.55 12.69
CA GLU A 69 -9.37 -10.39 13.17
C GLU A 69 -10.73 -9.78 12.83
N ASP A 70 -10.84 -8.45 12.87
CA ASP A 70 -12.09 -7.76 12.53
C ASP A 70 -12.30 -7.72 11.02
N ALA A 71 -11.23 -7.59 10.24
CA ALA A 71 -11.28 -7.76 8.79
C ALA A 71 -11.77 -9.17 8.39
N GLU A 72 -11.27 -10.21 9.06
CA GLU A 72 -11.68 -11.60 8.81
C GLU A 72 -13.16 -11.82 9.15
N LYS A 73 -13.64 -11.35 10.31
CA LYS A 73 -15.06 -11.43 10.68
C LYS A 73 -15.94 -10.75 9.63
N LEU A 74 -15.57 -9.56 9.19
CA LEU A 74 -16.34 -8.81 8.19
C LEU A 74 -16.38 -9.51 6.84
N LEU A 75 -15.24 -10.02 6.36
CA LEU A 75 -15.18 -10.81 5.13
C LEU A 75 -16.11 -12.02 5.18
N ASN A 76 -16.16 -12.70 6.33
CA ASN A 76 -17.04 -13.85 6.54
C ASN A 76 -18.53 -13.45 6.60
N CYS A 77 -18.84 -12.22 7.01
CA CYS A 77 -20.20 -11.68 7.04
C CYS A 77 -20.71 -11.15 5.69
N ILE A 78 -19.86 -11.07 4.65
CA ILE A 78 -20.32 -10.68 3.31
C ILE A 78 -21.21 -11.79 2.75
N ASP A 79 -22.46 -11.48 2.46
CA ASP A 79 -23.38 -12.40 1.80
C ASP A 79 -23.02 -12.55 0.32
N ILE A 80 -23.20 -13.75 -0.21
CA ILE A 80 -22.95 -14.02 -1.62
C ILE A 80 -24.14 -13.51 -2.43
N SER A 81 -23.84 -12.66 -3.40
CA SER A 81 -24.77 -12.03 -4.32
C SER A 81 -24.88 -12.80 -5.64
N ALA A 82 -25.92 -12.49 -6.42
CA ALA A 82 -26.18 -13.18 -7.69
C ALA A 82 -25.12 -12.85 -8.77
N SER A 83 -24.66 -11.60 -8.81
CA SER A 83 -23.73 -11.08 -9.81
C SER A 83 -22.86 -9.97 -9.23
N ALA A 84 -21.77 -9.64 -9.92
CA ALA A 84 -20.94 -8.47 -9.64
C ALA A 84 -21.07 -7.47 -10.80
N ASP A 85 -21.14 -6.17 -10.48
CA ASP A 85 -21.25 -5.10 -11.48
C ASP A 85 -20.11 -4.09 -11.33
N LEU A 86 -19.19 -4.11 -12.29
CA LEU A 86 -18.02 -3.23 -12.32
C LEU A 86 -18.41 -1.76 -12.39
N ILE A 87 -19.50 -1.40 -13.09
CA ILE A 87 -19.92 0.00 -13.21
C ILE A 87 -20.31 0.53 -11.84
N SER A 88 -21.13 -0.23 -11.10
CA SER A 88 -21.50 0.11 -9.73
C SER A 88 -20.29 0.24 -8.80
N LEU A 89 -19.28 -0.62 -8.95
CA LEU A 89 -18.03 -0.53 -8.20
C LEU A 89 -17.26 0.77 -8.51
N PHE A 90 -17.08 1.11 -9.78
CA PHE A 90 -16.36 2.32 -10.18
C PHE A 90 -17.10 3.59 -9.76
N LEU A 91 -18.43 3.63 -9.90
CA LEU A 91 -19.24 4.76 -9.44
C LEU A 91 -19.13 4.95 -7.92
N LEU A 92 -19.14 3.86 -7.14
CA LEU A 92 -18.95 3.91 -5.69
C LEU A 92 -17.60 4.55 -5.31
N VAL A 93 -16.52 4.11 -5.95
CA VAL A 93 -15.17 4.66 -5.68
C VAL A 93 -15.07 6.12 -6.15
N LYS A 94 -15.66 6.46 -7.29
CA LYS A 94 -15.72 7.85 -7.79
C LYS A 94 -16.49 8.77 -6.84
N MET A 95 -17.57 8.28 -6.23
CA MET A 95 -18.38 9.04 -5.27
C MET A 95 -17.66 9.33 -3.94
N GLU A 96 -16.70 8.49 -3.54
CA GLU A 96 -15.86 8.76 -2.37
C GLU A 96 -14.96 9.99 -2.56
N ASN A 97 -14.75 10.44 -3.81
CA ASN A 97 -13.95 11.61 -4.14
C ASN A 97 -12.57 11.58 -3.48
N ASP A 98 -11.97 10.39 -3.42
CA ASP A 98 -10.65 10.17 -2.84
C ASP A 98 -9.55 10.62 -3.82
N ASP A 99 -8.35 10.80 -3.28
CA ASP A 99 -7.13 11.27 -3.96
C ASP A 99 -6.82 10.45 -5.24
N GLU A 100 -6.34 11.09 -6.31
CA GLU A 100 -5.96 10.48 -7.60
C GLU A 100 -4.90 9.37 -7.45
N THR A 101 -4.17 9.37 -6.34
CA THR A 101 -3.20 8.33 -5.99
C THR A 101 -3.82 7.06 -5.40
N SER A 102 -5.13 7.04 -5.14
CA SER A 102 -5.80 5.89 -4.51
C SER A 102 -5.86 4.68 -5.44
N ILE A 103 -5.71 3.49 -4.87
CA ILE A 103 -5.63 2.24 -5.64
C ILE A 103 -6.89 1.40 -5.37
N LEU A 104 -7.54 0.94 -6.44
CA LEU A 104 -8.61 -0.07 -6.37
C LEU A 104 -8.06 -1.43 -6.78
N LEU A 105 -8.14 -2.40 -5.87
CA LEU A 105 -7.81 -3.80 -6.10
C LEU A 105 -9.08 -4.63 -6.13
N VAL A 106 -9.27 -5.42 -7.19
CA VAL A 106 -10.44 -6.28 -7.35
C VAL A 106 -10.01 -7.74 -7.26
N PHE A 107 -10.51 -8.46 -6.26
CA PHE A 107 -10.29 -9.89 -6.06
C PHE A 107 -11.48 -10.65 -6.64
N THR A 108 -11.31 -11.21 -7.83
CA THR A 108 -12.38 -11.85 -8.62
C THR A 108 -11.86 -13.09 -9.34
N ASP A 109 -12.78 -13.93 -9.82
CA ASP A 109 -12.49 -15.02 -10.74
C ASP A 109 -12.62 -14.63 -12.23
N ALA A 110 -12.81 -13.33 -12.49
CA ALA A 110 -12.97 -12.74 -13.82
C ALA A 110 -14.14 -13.32 -14.66
N CYS A 111 -15.01 -14.17 -14.09
CA CYS A 111 -16.16 -14.70 -14.82
C CYS A 111 -17.18 -13.59 -15.15
N THR A 112 -17.18 -12.51 -14.37
CA THR A 112 -18.00 -11.31 -14.53
C THR A 112 -17.33 -10.23 -15.39
N PHE A 113 -16.04 -10.37 -15.72
CA PHE A 113 -15.32 -9.45 -16.60
C PHE A 113 -15.72 -9.70 -18.05
N THR A 114 -16.72 -8.97 -18.52
CA THR A 114 -16.89 -8.74 -19.96
C THR A 114 -16.05 -7.51 -20.33
N PRO A 115 -15.02 -7.63 -21.19
CA PRO A 115 -14.17 -6.50 -21.58
C PRO A 115 -14.93 -5.43 -22.38
N VAL A 116 -16.18 -5.73 -22.79
CA VAL A 116 -17.08 -4.79 -23.43
C VAL A 116 -18.15 -4.40 -22.42
N VAL A 117 -17.91 -3.32 -21.69
CA VAL A 117 -18.97 -2.64 -20.94
C VAL A 117 -19.87 -1.96 -21.98
N LEU A 118 -20.80 -2.72 -22.58
CA LEU A 118 -21.87 -2.13 -23.40
C LEU A 118 -22.81 -1.39 -22.45
N THR A 119 -22.56 -0.10 -22.27
CA THR A 119 -23.40 0.81 -21.52
C THR A 119 -24.71 1.03 -22.27
N GLU A 120 -25.71 0.17 -22.06
CA GLU A 120 -27.10 0.51 -22.38
C GLU A 120 -27.59 1.60 -21.39
N GLY A 121 -27.13 2.84 -21.57
CA GLY A 121 -27.62 4.00 -20.82
C GLY A 121 -26.60 5.10 -20.53
N PHE A 122 -25.30 4.81 -20.54
CA PHE A 122 -24.23 5.80 -20.42
C PHE A 122 -23.62 6.07 -21.79
N LYS A 123 -23.97 7.22 -22.39
CA LYS A 123 -23.40 7.70 -23.66
C LYS A 123 -21.99 8.29 -23.53
N GLU A 124 -21.44 8.31 -22.32
CA GLU A 124 -20.01 8.53 -22.15
C GLU A 124 -19.34 7.18 -22.37
N GLU A 125 -18.69 7.03 -23.52
CA GLU A 125 -17.62 6.06 -23.68
C GLU A 125 -16.68 6.29 -22.48
N PHE A 126 -16.67 5.37 -21.52
CA PHE A 126 -15.59 5.30 -20.56
C PHE A 126 -14.37 4.89 -21.40
N ASP A 127 -13.66 5.87 -21.93
CA ASP A 127 -12.35 5.66 -22.50
C ASP A 127 -11.46 5.16 -21.37
N PHE A 128 -11.30 3.84 -21.29
CA PHE A 128 -10.32 3.17 -20.46
C PHE A 128 -8.88 3.57 -20.85
N GLU A 129 -8.68 4.42 -21.86
CA GLU A 129 -7.37 4.92 -22.30
C GLU A 129 -6.63 5.71 -21.21
N ASP A 130 -7.33 6.40 -20.29
CA ASP A 130 -6.70 7.12 -19.16
C ASP A 130 -6.53 6.26 -17.90
N SER A 131 -7.22 5.12 -17.80
CA SER A 131 -6.93 4.14 -16.77
C SER A 131 -5.74 3.31 -17.22
N ARG A 132 -4.53 3.59 -16.73
CA ARG A 132 -3.41 2.65 -16.91
C ARG A 132 -3.88 1.30 -16.36
N PRO A 133 -4.02 0.23 -17.17
CA PRO A 133 -4.38 -1.08 -16.65
C PRO A 133 -3.18 -1.56 -15.81
N TRP A 134 -3.24 -1.35 -14.50
CA TRP A 134 -2.19 -1.82 -13.61
C TRP A 134 -2.38 -3.33 -13.40
N MET A 135 -1.53 -4.09 -14.11
CA MET A 135 -1.02 -5.42 -13.76
C MET A 135 -2.07 -6.43 -13.29
N PRO A 136 -2.68 -7.23 -14.19
CA PRO A 136 -3.46 -8.38 -13.75
C PRO A 136 -2.54 -9.38 -13.04
N TYR A 137 -2.90 -9.76 -11.82
CA TYR A 137 -2.25 -10.84 -11.09
C TYR A 137 -3.09 -12.10 -11.24
N PHE A 138 -2.49 -13.19 -11.73
CA PHE A 138 -3.16 -14.48 -11.79
C PHE A 138 -2.62 -15.39 -10.70
N LEU A 139 -3.52 -16.07 -9.98
CA LEU A 139 -3.12 -17.01 -8.94
C LEU A 139 -2.17 -18.11 -9.48
N SER A 140 -2.32 -18.48 -10.75
CA SER A 140 -1.47 -19.46 -11.45
C SER A 140 0.00 -19.04 -11.60
N ASP A 141 0.29 -17.75 -11.49
CA ASP A 141 1.65 -17.22 -11.67
C ASP A 141 2.50 -17.36 -10.40
N TYR A 142 1.90 -17.86 -9.31
CA TYR A 142 2.49 -17.91 -7.98
C TYR A 142 2.33 -19.30 -7.36
N ASP A 143 3.40 -19.77 -6.71
CA ASP A 143 3.40 -21.08 -6.05
C ASP A 143 2.52 -21.09 -4.79
N THR A 144 2.42 -19.95 -4.09
CA THR A 144 1.69 -19.82 -2.84
C THR A 144 0.97 -18.47 -2.73
N ILE A 145 -0.10 -18.42 -1.92
CA ILE A 145 -0.79 -17.19 -1.52
C ILE A 145 0.19 -16.17 -0.91
N ASP A 146 1.17 -16.63 -0.12
CA ASP A 146 2.17 -15.74 0.46
C ASP A 146 3.02 -15.08 -0.63
N SER A 147 3.54 -15.84 -1.60
CA SER A 147 4.35 -15.29 -2.71
C SER A 147 3.56 -14.32 -3.59
N TYR A 148 2.28 -14.59 -3.83
CA TYR A 148 1.36 -13.68 -4.49
C TYR A 148 1.21 -12.38 -3.70
N SER A 149 0.92 -12.50 -2.39
CA SER A 149 0.70 -11.33 -1.52
C SER A 149 1.96 -10.47 -1.36
N ASP A 150 3.15 -11.08 -1.39
CA ASP A 150 4.43 -10.37 -1.35
C ASP A 150 4.66 -9.54 -2.61
N ALA A 151 4.38 -10.11 -3.79
CA ALA A 151 4.48 -9.40 -5.06
C ALA A 151 3.48 -8.24 -5.11
N LEU A 152 2.23 -8.49 -4.72
CA LEU A 152 1.19 -7.47 -4.67
C LEU A 152 1.55 -6.33 -3.71
N ALA A 153 1.98 -6.65 -2.48
CA ALA A 153 2.34 -5.64 -1.49
C ALA A 153 3.52 -4.77 -1.94
N LYS A 154 4.50 -5.35 -2.66
CA LYS A 154 5.63 -4.61 -3.21
C LYS A 154 5.19 -3.56 -4.24
N ASP A 155 4.17 -3.88 -5.03
CA ASP A 155 3.67 -2.97 -6.07
C ASP A 155 2.69 -1.93 -5.50
N LEU A 156 1.97 -2.26 -4.41
CA LEU A 156 1.10 -1.32 -3.68
C LEU A 156 1.86 -0.34 -2.77
N CYS A 157 2.94 -0.82 -2.21
CA CYS A 157 3.82 -0.08 -1.31
C CYS A 157 5.24 -0.16 -1.88
N PRO A 158 5.52 0.48 -3.03
CA PRO A 158 6.87 0.53 -3.55
C PRO A 158 7.72 1.23 -2.50
N VAL A 159 8.68 0.53 -1.91
CA VAL A 159 9.55 1.11 -0.88
C VAL A 159 10.71 1.82 -1.60
N PRO A 160 10.69 3.16 -1.72
CA PRO A 160 11.77 3.88 -2.36
C PRO A 160 13.07 3.62 -1.60
N THR A 161 14.13 3.41 -2.36
CA THR A 161 15.48 3.31 -1.81
C THR A 161 16.13 4.67 -1.93
N PHE A 162 16.56 5.21 -0.80
CA PHE A 162 17.25 6.48 -0.71
C PHE A 162 18.73 6.28 -0.45
N LEU A 163 19.54 7.23 -0.90
CA LEU A 163 20.96 7.31 -0.62
C LEU A 163 21.23 8.48 0.32
N LEU A 164 21.61 8.20 1.57
CA LEU A 164 22.09 9.20 2.51
C LEU A 164 23.56 9.51 2.21
N LYS A 165 23.91 10.80 2.10
CA LYS A 165 25.28 11.27 1.95
C LYS A 165 25.67 12.22 3.07
N CYS A 166 26.83 11.99 3.67
CA CYS A 166 27.50 12.94 4.55
C CYS A 166 28.94 13.11 4.07
N GLY A 167 29.17 14.09 3.17
CA GLY A 167 30.43 14.21 2.45
C GLY A 167 30.72 12.95 1.61
N PHE A 168 31.81 12.25 1.93
CA PHE A 168 32.20 11.02 1.24
C PHE A 168 31.50 9.76 1.77
N LEU A 169 30.91 9.82 2.96
CA LEU A 169 30.20 8.69 3.57
C LEU A 169 28.82 8.54 2.95
N LYS A 170 28.42 7.30 2.68
CA LYS A 170 27.20 6.96 1.97
C LYS A 170 26.55 5.71 2.55
N ALA A 171 25.22 5.70 2.64
CA ALA A 171 24.45 4.50 2.93
C ALA A 171 23.13 4.51 2.18
N TYR A 172 22.71 3.32 1.74
CA TYR A 172 21.37 3.12 1.23
C TYR A 172 20.42 2.79 2.38
N PHE A 173 19.25 3.39 2.35
CA PHE A 173 18.21 3.17 3.36
C PHE A 173 16.81 3.18 2.75
N LYS A 174 15.88 2.62 3.51
CA LYS A 174 14.45 2.68 3.30
C LYS A 174 13.81 3.41 4.48
N THR A 175 12.60 3.92 4.30
CA THR A 175 11.85 4.57 5.38
C THR A 175 10.69 3.70 5.85
N LEU A 176 10.34 3.81 7.13
CA LEU A 176 9.09 3.31 7.68
C LEU A 176 8.41 4.42 8.50
N PRO A 177 7.17 4.84 8.20
CA PRO A 177 6.37 4.44 7.04
C PRO A 177 7.06 4.78 5.71
N SER A 178 6.63 4.11 4.63
CA SER A 178 7.12 4.42 3.29
C SER A 178 6.75 5.86 2.91
N VAL A 179 7.66 6.59 2.26
CA VAL A 179 7.39 7.94 1.75
C VAL A 179 6.96 7.83 0.29
N ASP A 180 6.03 8.69 -0.14
CA ASP A 180 5.67 8.79 -1.55
C ASP A 180 6.90 9.21 -2.38
N SER A 181 7.17 8.54 -3.50
CA SER A 181 8.43 8.70 -4.26
C SER A 181 8.71 10.13 -4.73
N ASP A 182 7.68 10.96 -4.82
CA ASP A 182 7.75 12.32 -5.35
C ASP A 182 8.05 13.37 -4.25
N ASP A 183 7.90 13.02 -2.97
CA ASP A 183 8.12 13.95 -1.86
C ASP A 183 9.61 14.20 -1.62
N TRP A 184 10.44 13.16 -1.76
CA TRP A 184 11.86 13.17 -1.41
C TRP A 184 12.74 12.94 -2.64
N ASN A 185 13.89 13.61 -2.69
CA ASN A 185 14.93 13.25 -3.63
C ASN A 185 15.48 11.86 -3.29
N THR A 186 15.81 11.07 -4.31
CA THR A 186 16.48 9.76 -4.15
C THR A 186 17.83 9.87 -3.46
N VAL A 187 18.49 11.03 -3.54
CA VAL A 187 19.73 11.34 -2.83
C VAL A 187 19.47 12.41 -1.78
N ILE A 188 19.70 12.05 -0.52
CA ILE A 188 19.51 12.92 0.65
C ILE A 188 20.88 13.30 1.19
N GLU A 189 21.12 14.59 1.33
CA GLU A 189 22.41 15.14 1.73
C GLU A 189 22.33 15.72 3.14
N VAL A 190 23.24 15.28 4.01
CA VAL A 190 23.49 15.89 5.31
C VAL A 190 24.25 17.19 5.08
N ILE A 191 23.64 18.31 5.47
CA ILE A 191 24.17 19.66 5.26
C ILE A 191 24.77 20.28 6.52
N GLY A 192 24.57 19.66 7.68
CA GLY A 192 25.11 20.15 8.95
C GLY A 192 24.63 19.36 10.15
N PHE A 193 25.17 19.71 11.31
CA PHE A 193 24.81 19.13 12.60
C PHE A 193 24.45 20.26 13.57
N ILE A 194 23.41 20.03 14.36
CA ILE A 194 22.92 20.99 15.35
C ILE A 194 22.73 20.26 16.68
N PRO A 195 23.17 20.81 17.82
CA PRO A 195 22.90 20.21 19.11
C PRO A 195 21.39 20.14 19.41
N VAL A 196 20.94 19.06 20.03
CA VAL A 196 19.51 18.73 20.24
C VAL A 196 18.76 19.84 20.99
N ASN A 197 19.43 20.54 21.90
CA ASN A 197 18.83 21.63 22.69
C ASN A 197 18.36 22.82 21.82
N TYR A 198 18.92 23.04 20.63
CA TYR A 198 18.46 24.07 19.70
C TYR A 198 17.21 23.66 18.91
N LEU A 199 16.84 22.38 18.93
CA LEU A 199 15.69 21.82 18.22
C LEU A 199 14.59 21.31 19.15
N ALA A 200 14.73 21.53 20.47
CA ALA A 200 13.91 20.92 21.52
C ALA A 200 12.38 21.13 21.37
N ASN A 201 11.94 22.10 20.58
CA ASN A 201 10.53 22.38 20.29
C ASN A 201 10.24 22.56 18.79
N MET A 202 11.08 22.02 17.89
CA MET A 202 10.82 22.15 16.47
C MET A 202 9.61 21.29 16.09
N PRO A 203 8.51 21.89 15.58
CA PRO A 203 7.36 21.11 15.15
C PRO A 203 7.74 20.32 13.89
N THR A 204 7.64 19.00 13.97
CA THR A 204 7.79 18.09 12.84
C THR A 204 6.43 17.65 12.34
N ILE A 205 6.30 17.52 11.01
CA ILE A 205 5.03 17.16 10.37
C ILE A 205 4.86 15.63 10.34
N ARG A 206 5.95 14.88 10.12
CA ARG A 206 5.98 13.42 10.02
C ARG A 206 7.30 12.88 10.58
N HIS A 207 7.27 11.65 11.09
CA HIS A 207 8.46 10.93 11.55
C HIS A 207 8.62 9.65 10.73
N HIS A 208 9.84 9.35 10.32
CA HIS A 208 10.16 8.15 9.56
C HIS A 208 11.39 7.48 10.18
N PHE A 209 11.31 6.17 10.37
CA PHE A 209 12.42 5.31 10.76
C PHE A 209 13.28 5.01 9.54
N LEU A 210 14.60 5.14 9.67
CA LEU A 210 15.55 4.74 8.63
C LEU A 210 15.94 3.29 8.84
N ILE A 211 15.65 2.46 7.85
CA ILE A 211 16.00 1.04 7.83
C ILE A 211 17.16 0.87 6.86
N SER A 212 18.29 0.39 7.37
CA SER A 212 19.47 0.12 6.53
C SER A 212 19.18 -0.97 5.49
N GLN A 213 19.76 -0.83 4.31
CA GLN A 213 19.86 -1.95 3.38
C GLN A 213 21.11 -2.80 3.66
N LEU A 214 21.05 -4.08 3.27
CA LEU A 214 22.18 -5.01 3.31
C LEU A 214 23.42 -4.34 2.68
N ASN A 215 24.56 -4.41 3.37
CA ASN A 215 25.84 -3.77 3.03
C ASN A 215 25.96 -2.25 3.26
N SER A 216 24.96 -1.60 3.85
CA SER A 216 25.00 -0.16 4.22
C SER A 216 24.92 0.12 5.73
N GLU A 217 24.95 -0.94 6.55
CA GLU A 217 24.67 -0.89 8.00
C GLU A 217 25.72 -0.10 8.78
N ASP A 218 26.99 -0.22 8.40
CA ASP A 218 28.11 0.34 9.16
C ASP A 218 28.02 1.87 9.31
N PHE A 219 27.67 2.58 8.23
CA PHE A 219 27.59 4.03 8.27
C PHE A 219 26.37 4.54 9.02
N LEU A 220 25.20 3.93 8.84
CA LEU A 220 23.97 4.35 9.55
C LEU A 220 24.09 4.09 11.05
N ASN A 221 24.66 2.94 11.44
CA ASN A 221 24.91 2.60 12.83
C ASN A 221 25.94 3.54 13.48
N LEU A 222 27.01 3.86 12.76
CA LEU A 222 28.00 4.85 13.20
C LEU A 222 27.36 6.22 13.39
N MET A 223 26.60 6.69 12.39
CA MET A 223 25.92 7.98 12.45
C MET A 223 24.91 8.05 13.61
N CYS A 224 24.07 7.02 13.78
CA CYS A 224 23.10 6.96 14.88
C CYS A 224 23.81 7.02 16.24
N SER A 225 24.89 6.25 16.40
CA SER A 225 25.70 6.23 17.63
C SER A 225 26.38 7.57 17.91
N SER A 226 26.96 8.21 16.89
CA SER A 226 27.58 9.53 17.02
C SER A 226 26.57 10.62 17.36
N LEU A 227 25.38 10.61 16.75
CA LEU A 227 24.32 11.57 17.06
C LEU A 227 23.82 11.43 18.51
N HIS A 228 23.78 10.20 19.03
CA HIS A 228 23.46 9.95 20.44
C HIS A 228 24.53 10.50 21.39
N LEU A 229 25.80 10.15 21.14
CA LEU A 229 26.93 10.52 22.01
C LEU A 229 27.16 12.03 22.06
N GLU A 230 27.02 12.72 20.93
CA GLU A 230 27.25 14.16 20.80
C GLU A 230 25.99 15.00 21.09
N GLU A 231 24.91 14.38 21.56
CA GLU A 231 23.59 15.01 21.77
C GLU A 231 23.21 15.93 20.60
N SER A 232 23.35 15.41 19.38
CA SER A 232 23.27 16.18 18.14
C SER A 232 22.25 15.58 17.17
N VAL A 233 21.81 16.42 16.24
CA VAL A 233 20.87 16.10 15.16
C VAL A 233 21.53 16.44 13.84
N ALA A 234 21.44 15.57 12.84
CA ALA A 234 21.90 15.87 11.49
C ALA A 234 20.78 16.54 10.70
N ILE A 235 21.08 17.64 10.03
CA ILE A 235 20.14 18.31 9.13
C ILE A 235 20.33 17.76 7.73
N CYS A 236 19.23 17.27 7.15
CA CYS A 236 19.19 16.64 5.85
C CYS A 236 18.39 17.50 4.86
N ARG A 237 18.89 17.67 3.64
CA ARG A 237 18.09 18.23 2.54
C ARG A 237 17.32 17.09 1.87
N LEU A 238 15.99 17.11 2.01
CA LEU A 238 15.09 16.09 1.45
C LEU A 238 14.68 16.44 0.01
N ASN A 239 14.42 17.71 -0.28
CA ASN A 239 14.23 18.22 -1.65
C ASN A 239 14.66 19.71 -1.75
N LYS A 240 14.31 20.42 -2.84
CA LYS A 240 14.69 21.84 -3.02
C LYS A 240 14.14 22.79 -1.94
N LYS A 241 13.02 22.45 -1.32
CA LYS A 241 12.29 23.30 -0.35
C LYS A 241 12.03 22.61 0.99
N LEU A 242 12.38 21.33 1.13
CA LEU A 242 12.12 20.51 2.30
C LEU A 242 13.42 20.06 2.96
N TYR A 243 13.48 20.24 4.27
CA TYR A 243 14.57 19.81 5.13
C TYR A 243 14.03 18.86 6.20
N GLY A 244 14.84 17.90 6.59
CA GLY A 244 14.56 16.94 7.65
C GLY A 244 15.63 16.98 8.72
N ALA A 245 15.29 16.44 9.88
CA ALA A 245 16.19 16.25 11.01
C ALA A 245 16.35 14.74 11.24
N LEU A 246 17.59 14.25 11.22
CA LEU A 246 17.94 12.89 11.60
C LEU A 246 18.40 12.88 13.05
N CYS A 247 17.69 12.13 13.88
CA CYS A 247 18.01 11.94 15.29
C CYS A 247 18.15 10.46 15.61
N HIS A 248 18.88 10.15 16.69
CA HIS A 248 18.84 8.81 17.25
C HIS A 248 17.47 8.56 17.91
N ILE A 249 17.00 7.33 17.83
CA ILE A 249 15.84 6.86 18.58
C ILE A 249 16.37 6.23 19.86
N ARG A 250 15.79 6.61 21.01
CA ARG A 250 16.07 5.98 22.30
C ARG A 250 15.31 4.67 22.45
#